data_AF-A0A7G9QJ45-F1
#
_entry.id   AF-A0A7G9QJ45-F1
#
_cell.length_a   1.000
_cell.length_b   1.000
_cell.length_c   1.000
_cell.angle_alpha   90.00
_cell.angle_beta   90.00
_cell.angle_gamma   90.00
#
_symmetry.space_group_name_H-M   'P 1'
#
loop_
_entity.id
_entity.type
_entity.pdbx_description
1 polymer ?
#
loop_
_entity_poly.entity_id
_entity_poly.type
_entity_poly.pdbx_seq_one_letter_code
_entity_poly.pdbx_strand_id
1 'polypeptide(L)'
;MKKPSNFITKNKRAFIISLVYVGFGTISICSISGSDLFYGDWAMYGVLITFPVTIISFGYRFAETNYLIPVIIIQFIMFILTFIFLSLIIKENKNNLSH
;
A
#
# COMPACT_ATOMS: atom_id res chain seq x y z
N MET A 1 -22.05 -0.93 -18.96
CA MET A 1 -20.94 -1.14 -18.01
C MET A 1 -19.62 -0.81 -18.68
N LYS A 2 -18.78 0.07 -18.14
CA LYS A 2 -17.45 0.34 -18.71
C LYS A 2 -16.53 -0.85 -18.36
N LYS A 3 -15.81 -1.38 -19.35
CA LYS A 3 -14.89 -2.53 -19.21
C LYS A 3 -13.84 -2.25 -18.11
N PRO A 4 -13.58 -3.17 -17.17
CA PRO A 4 -12.61 -2.95 -16.08
C PRO A 4 -11.19 -2.68 -16.60
N SER A 5 -10.83 -3.21 -17.78
CA SER A 5 -9.57 -2.92 -18.48
C SER A 5 -9.35 -1.42 -18.71
N ASN A 6 -10.42 -0.66 -18.95
CA ASN A 6 -10.35 0.77 -19.26
C ASN A 6 -10.23 1.63 -18.00
N PHE A 7 -10.51 1.07 -16.81
CA PHE A 7 -10.39 1.79 -15.55
C PHE A 7 -8.93 1.89 -15.10
N ILE A 8 -8.19 0.77 -15.15
CA ILE A 8 -6.78 0.70 -14.76
C ILE A 8 -5.91 1.54 -15.72
N THR A 9 -6.15 1.45 -17.04
CA THR A 9 -5.41 2.24 -18.04
C THR A 9 -5.69 3.74 -17.91
N LYS A 10 -6.92 4.14 -17.55
CA LYS A 10 -7.26 5.55 -17.33
C LYS A 10 -6.62 6.12 -16.06
N ASN A 11 -6.40 5.30 -15.04
CA ASN A 11 -5.84 5.68 -13.74
C ASN A 11 -4.42 5.13 -13.53
N LYS A 12 -3.63 4.97 -14.62
CA LYS A 12 -2.28 4.39 -14.56
C LYS A 12 -1.36 5.07 -13.54
N ARG A 13 -1.47 6.40 -13.38
CA ARG A 13 -0.72 7.15 -12.36
C ARG A 13 -1.10 6.74 -10.94
N ALA A 14 -2.40 6.68 -10.64
CA ALA A 14 -2.90 6.26 -9.33
C ALA A 14 -2.42 4.84 -9.00
N PHE A 15 -2.47 3.94 -9.99
CA PHE A 15 -2.00 2.56 -9.84
C PHE A 15 -0.51 2.46 -9.52
N ILE A 16 0.34 3.20 -10.23
CA ILE A 16 1.79 3.21 -9.98
C ILE A 16 2.09 3.77 -8.59
N ILE A 17 1.45 4.89 -8.21
CA ILE A 17 1.65 5.51 -6.89
C ILE A 17 1.22 4.55 -5.78
N SER A 18 0.03 3.94 -5.89
CA SER A 18 -0.44 2.98 -4.89
C SER A 18 0.47 1.76 -4.83
N LEU A 19 0.97 1.27 -5.96
CA LEU A 19 1.85 0.10 -6.01
C LEU A 19 3.19 0.38 -5.33
N VAL A 20 3.82 1.53 -5.63
CA VAL A 20 5.10 1.90 -5.02
C VAL A 20 4.93 2.17 -3.53
N TYR A 21 3.92 2.94 -3.15
CA TYR A 21 3.70 3.33 -1.75
C TYR A 21 3.33 2.13 -0.86
N VAL A 22 2.35 1.32 -1.27
CA VAL A 22 1.92 0.15 -0.50
C VAL A 22 2.92 -1.00 -0.62
N GLY A 23 3.56 -1.15 -1.78
CA GLY A 23 4.63 -2.12 -1.97
C GLY A 23 5.82 -1.84 -1.05
N PHE A 24 6.27 -0.59 -0.97
CA PHE A 24 7.33 -0.20 -0.04
C PHE A 24 6.94 -0.46 1.43
N GLY A 25 5.71 -0.15 1.82
CA GLY A 25 5.20 -0.46 3.15
C GLY A 25 5.12 -1.98 3.43
N THR A 26 4.80 -2.77 2.40
CA THR A 26 4.79 -4.25 2.49
C THR A 26 6.18 -4.80 2.72
N ILE A 27 7.19 -4.33 1.98
CA ILE A 27 8.57 -4.77 2.18
C ILE A 27 9.05 -4.36 3.57
N SER A 28 8.74 -3.12 3.99
CA SER A 28 9.11 -2.60 5.31
C SER A 28 8.52 -3.46 6.44
N ILE A 29 7.23 -3.82 6.35
CA ILE A 29 6.59 -4.61 7.40
C ILE A 29 7.03 -6.07 7.42
N CYS A 30 7.41 -6.63 6.27
CA CYS A 30 8.01 -7.97 6.18
C CYS A 30 9.50 -7.97 6.57
N SER A 31 10.06 -6.83 6.97
CA SER A 31 11.46 -6.65 7.36
C SER A 31 11.59 -6.11 8.79
N ILE A 32 10.50 -6.06 9.57
CA ILE A 32 10.49 -5.38 10.87
C ILE A 32 10.84 -6.29 12.05
N SER A 33 10.66 -7.61 11.91
CA SER A 33 11.03 -8.57 12.96
C SER A 33 12.45 -9.05 12.75
N GLY A 34 13.21 -9.24 13.85
CA GLY A 34 14.56 -9.81 13.80
C GLY A 34 14.64 -11.21 13.17
N SER A 35 13.50 -11.91 13.09
CA SER A 35 13.36 -13.22 12.43
C SER A 35 13.19 -13.13 10.90
N ASP A 36 13.03 -11.93 10.33
CA ASP A 36 12.73 -11.74 8.92
C ASP A 36 14.00 -11.76 8.05
N LEU A 37 13.88 -12.28 6.82
CA LEU A 37 14.99 -12.41 5.88
C LEU A 37 15.69 -11.07 5.57
N PHE A 38 14.92 -9.97 5.55
CA PHE A 38 15.39 -8.64 5.20
C PHE A 38 15.43 -7.68 6.39
N TYR A 39 15.51 -8.22 7.62
CA TYR A 39 15.53 -7.41 8.83
C TYR A 39 16.59 -6.29 8.78
N GLY A 40 16.19 -5.08 9.18
CA GLY A 40 17.10 -3.97 9.37
C GLY A 40 16.42 -2.71 9.88
N ASP A 41 17.20 -1.80 10.49
CA ASP A 41 16.69 -0.57 11.10
C ASP A 41 15.91 0.32 10.11
N TRP A 42 16.28 0.25 8.83
CA TRP A 42 15.60 0.93 7.72
C TRP A 42 14.10 0.58 7.64
N ALA A 43 13.72 -0.63 8.06
CA ALA A 43 12.33 -1.11 8.00
C ALA A 43 11.39 -0.29 8.88
N MET A 44 11.86 0.15 10.06
CA MET A 44 11.07 1.00 10.95
C MET A 44 10.79 2.36 10.32
N TYR A 45 11.80 2.97 9.68
CA TYR A 45 11.61 4.22 8.94
C TYR A 45 10.65 4.04 7.76
N GLY A 46 10.75 2.91 7.04
CA GLY A 46 9.83 2.57 5.96
C GLY A 46 8.38 2.41 6.43
N VAL A 47 8.17 1.75 7.57
CA VAL A 47 6.84 1.64 8.21
C VAL A 47 6.31 3.00 8.64
N LEU A 48 7.15 3.89 9.19
CA LEU A 48 6.74 5.25 9.58
C LEU A 48 6.31 6.10 8.37
N ILE A 49 7.06 6.04 7.26
CA ILE A 49 6.71 6.75 6.02
C ILE A 49 5.38 6.24 5.43
N THR A 50 5.11 4.95 5.60
CA THR A 50 3.92 4.28 5.05
C THR A 50 2.88 3.99 6.12
N PHE A 51 2.95 4.66 7.27
CA PHE A 51 2.18 4.30 8.46
C PHE A 51 0.67 4.17 8.24
N PRO A 52 -0.01 5.08 7.51
CA PRO A 52 -1.44 4.95 7.26
C PRO A 52 -1.85 3.64 6.57
N VAL A 53 -0.97 3.08 5.73
CA VAL A 53 -1.24 1.82 5.01
C VAL A 53 -0.70 0.59 5.72
N THR A 54 0.28 0.75 6.62
CA THR A 54 0.91 -0.34 7.37
C THR A 54 0.37 -0.49 8.81
N ILE A 55 -0.44 0.42 9.34
CA ILE A 55 -0.83 0.42 10.76
C ILE A 55 -1.46 -0.90 11.23
N ILE A 56 -2.34 -1.50 10.43
CA ILE A 56 -3.03 -2.76 10.78
C ILE A 56 -2.06 -3.94 10.72
N SER A 57 -1.24 -4.02 9.67
CA SER A 57 -0.25 -5.09 9.52
C SER A 57 0.89 -4.95 10.52
N PHE A 58 1.23 -3.73 10.94
CA PHE A 58 2.16 -3.44 12.02
C PHE A 58 1.64 -3.95 13.37
N GLY A 59 0.38 -3.64 13.71
CA GLY A 59 -0.25 -4.20 14.91
C GLY A 59 -0.24 -5.73 14.92
N TYR A 60 -0.54 -6.36 13.78
CA TYR A 60 -0.45 -7.81 13.63
C TYR A 60 0.98 -8.32 13.84
N ARG A 61 1.99 -7.71 13.19
CA ARG A 61 3.40 -8.12 13.32
C ARG A 61 3.97 -7.93 14.70
N PHE A 62 3.48 -6.94 15.43
CA PHE A 62 3.83 -6.74 16.83
C PHE A 62 3.32 -7.87 17.72
N ALA A 63 2.15 -8.45 17.40
CA ALA A 63 1.56 -9.55 18.14
C ALA A 63 2.04 -10.94 17.69
N GLU A 64 2.37 -11.11 16.40
CA GLU A 64 2.75 -12.38 15.80
C GLU A 64 3.88 -12.21 14.76
N THR A 65 5.02 -12.85 15.03
CA THR A 65 6.25 -12.69 14.25
C THR A 65 6.52 -13.84 13.27
N ASN A 66 5.79 -14.95 13.33
CA ASN A 66 6.12 -16.14 12.53
C ASN A 66 5.30 -16.24 11.24
N TYR A 67 4.08 -15.69 11.22
CA TYR A 67 3.17 -15.83 10.08
C TYR A 67 3.08 -14.56 9.25
N LEU A 68 3.58 -14.58 8.02
CA LEU A 68 3.51 -13.43 7.10
C LEU A 68 2.25 -13.43 6.22
N ILE A 69 1.54 -14.56 6.12
CA ILE A 69 0.34 -14.68 5.26
C ILE A 69 -0.72 -13.62 5.60
N PRO A 70 -1.09 -13.38 6.87
CA PRO A 70 -2.10 -12.36 7.20
C PRO A 70 -1.65 -10.95 6.83
N VAL A 71 -0.36 -10.65 6.95
CA VAL A 71 0.22 -9.37 6.53
C VAL A 71 0.03 -9.13 5.05
N ILE A 72 0.33 -10.13 4.21
CA ILE A 72 0.17 -10.02 2.75
C ILE A 72 -1.30 -9.79 2.37
N ILE A 73 -2.23 -10.47 3.05
CA ILE A 73 -3.68 -10.27 2.82
C ILE A 73 -4.10 -8.85 3.19
N ILE A 74 -3.69 -8.36 4.37
CA ILE A 74 -3.98 -7.00 4.82
C ILE A 74 -3.41 -5.98 3.83
N GLN A 75 -2.15 -6.16 3.41
CA GLN A 75 -1.49 -5.26 2.46
C GLN A 75 -2.16 -5.26 1.09
N PHE A 76 -2.64 -6.40 0.61
CA PHE A 76 -3.39 -6.48 -0.64
C PHE A 76 -4.71 -5.71 -0.57
N ILE A 77 -5.44 -5.81 0.55
CA ILE A 77 -6.66 -5.02 0.78
C ILE A 77 -6.32 -3.53 0.84
N MET A 78 -5.28 -3.14 1.57
CA MET A 78 -4.83 -1.74 1.67
C MET A 78 -4.37 -1.18 0.33
N PHE A 79 -3.77 -1.99 -0.53
CA PHE A 79 -3.42 -1.62 -1.90
C PHE A 79 -4.67 -1.27 -2.71
N ILE A 80 -5.71 -2.11 -2.66
CA ILE A 80 -6.97 -1.85 -3.37
C ILE A 80 -7.62 -0.56 -2.86
N LEU A 81 -7.70 -0.37 -1.54
CA LEU A 81 -8.27 0.83 -0.93
C LEU A 81 -7.50 2.09 -1.34
N THR A 82 -6.17 2.06 -1.24
CA THR A 82 -5.30 3.18 -1.62
C THR A 82 -5.43 3.51 -3.10
N PHE A 83 -5.51 2.48 -3.97
CA PHE A 83 -5.71 2.66 -5.40
C PHE A 83 -7.05 3.33 -5.72
N ILE A 84 -8.14 2.89 -5.07
CA ILE A 84 -9.47 3.49 -5.26
C ILE A 84 -9.46 4.95 -4.79
N PHE A 85 -8.92 5.22 -3.60
CA PHE A 85 -8.83 6.56 -3.03
C PHE A 85 -8.06 7.53 -3.92
N LEU A 86 -6.85 7.15 -4.36
CA LEU A 86 -6.05 7.96 -5.29
C LEU A 86 -6.73 8.15 -6.65
N SER A 87 -7.42 7.12 -7.15
CA SER A 87 -8.16 7.22 -8.41
C SER A 87 -9.30 8.23 -8.34
N LEU A 88 -9.95 8.39 -7.18
CA LEU A 88 -10.99 9.39 -6.97
C LEU A 88 -10.39 10.80 -6.90
N ILE A 89 -9.34 11.00 -6.10
CA ILE A 89 -8.68 12.31 -5.94
C ILE A 89 -8.10 12.82 -7.26
N ILE A 90 -7.36 11.98 -7.98
CA ILE A 90 -6.73 12.38 -9.25
C ILE A 90 -7.78 12.73 -10.30
N LYS A 91 -8.93 12.02 -10.28
CA LYS A 91 -10.05 12.31 -11.19
C LYS A 91 -10.68 13.67 -10.88
N GLU A 92 -10.85 14.02 -9.61
CA GLU A 92 -11.40 15.30 -9.18
C GLU A 92 -10.51 16.48 -9.60
N ASN A 93 -9.20 16.38 -9.36
CA ASN A 93 -8.24 17.41 -9.77
C ASN A 93 -8.24 17.66 -11.28
N LYS A 94 -8.43 16.62 -12.10
CA LYS A 94 -8.50 16.78 -13.55
C LYS A 94 -9.70 17.62 -14.01
N ASN A 95 -10.83 17.53 -13.30
CA ASN A 95 -12.05 18.28 -13.64
C ASN A 95 -11.96 19.75 -13.23
N ASN A 96 -11.30 20.04 -12.10
CA ASN A 96 -11.14 21.41 -11.58
C ASN A 96 -10.14 22.27 -12.39
N LEU A 97 -9.17 21.65 -13.07
CA LEU A 97 -8.19 22.32 -13.94
C LEU A 97 -8.71 22.63 -15.35
N SER A 98 -9.90 22.15 -15.70
CA SER A 98 -10.54 22.36 -17.02
C SER A 98 -11.66 23.41 -17.01
N HIS A 99 -11.82 24.12 -15.89
CA HIS A 99 -12.67 25.29 -15.73
C HIS A 99 -11.81 26.54 -15.55
#